data_AF-A0A2Z6AYU2-F1
#
_entry.id   AF-A0A2Z6AYU2-F1
#
_cell.length_a   1.000
_cell.length_b   1.000
_cell.length_c   1.000
_cell.angle_alpha   90.00
_cell.angle_beta   90.00
_cell.angle_gamma   90.00
#
_symmetry.space_group_name_H-M   'P 1'
#
loop_
_entity.id
_entity.type
_entity.pdbx_description
1 polymer ?
#
loop_
_entity_poly.entity_id
_entity_poly.type
_entity_poly.pdbx_seq_one_letter_code
_entity_poly.pdbx_strand_id
1 'polypeptide(L)' 'MKKLEINGMSCSHCTASVFEALDKIEGLRNIGVSLEDKCATFKAPDSVTEEQLKAAITAIGFEVGEYTED' A
#
# COMPACT_ATOMS: atom_id res chain seq x y z
N MET A 1 1.22 -13.14 2.80
CA MET A 1 1.64 -11.72 2.86
C MET A 1 0.41 -10.86 2.58
N LYS A 2 0.38 -9.59 3.00
CA LYS A 2 -0.77 -8.71 2.76
C LYS A 2 -0.63 -8.03 1.40
N LYS A 3 -1.73 -7.90 0.67
CA LYS A 3 -1.83 -7.24 -0.64
C LYS A 3 -2.93 -6.18 -0.60
N LEU A 4 -2.63 -5.01 -1.14
CA LEU A 4 -3.56 -3.89 -1.24
C LEU A 4 -3.55 -3.35 -2.66
N GLU A 5 -4.70 -3.35 -3.33
CA GLU A 5 -4.84 -2.73 -4.63
C GLU A 5 -4.83 -1.21 -4.53
N ILE A 6 -4.15 -0.56 -5.46
CA ILE A 6 -4.01 0.90 -5.47
C ILE A 6 -4.40 1.41 -6.85
N ASN A 7 -5.48 2.18 -6.86
CA ASN A 7 -6.03 2.84 -8.02
C ASN A 7 -5.43 4.25 -8.17
N GLY A 8 -5.14 4.64 -9.40
CA GLY A 8 -4.56 5.95 -9.74
C GLY A 8 -3.05 5.97 -9.91
N MET A 9 -2.33 4.87 -9.62
CA MET A 9 -0.91 4.76 -9.97
C MET A 9 -0.75 4.73 -11.50
N SER A 10 -0.27 5.83 -12.06
CA SER A 10 -0.09 5.97 -13.53
C SER A 10 1.37 6.16 -13.93
N CYS A 11 2.30 6.26 -12.97
CA CYS A 11 3.70 6.53 -13.23
C CYS A 11 4.60 5.93 -12.15
N SER A 12 5.87 5.70 -12.45
CA SER A 12 6.88 5.20 -11.50
C SER A 12 7.10 6.12 -10.30
N HIS A 13 6.77 7.41 -10.43
CA HIS A 13 6.80 8.33 -9.30
C HIS A 13 5.66 8.05 -8.30
N CYS A 14 4.50 7.60 -8.78
CA CYS A 14 3.36 7.25 -7.92
C CYS A 14 3.67 6.03 -7.05
N THR A 15 4.36 5.03 -7.60
CA THR A 15 4.74 3.83 -6.84
C THR A 15 5.73 4.14 -5.74
N ALA A 16 6.66 5.09 -5.95
CA ALA A 16 7.58 5.54 -4.92
C ALA A 16 6.83 6.25 -3.78
N SER A 17 5.93 7.18 -4.08
CA SER A 17 5.12 7.87 -3.06
C SER A 17 4.29 6.91 -2.21
N VAL A 18 3.68 5.91 -2.85
CA VAL A 18 2.93 4.85 -2.18
C VAL A 18 3.84 4.03 -1.26
N PHE A 19 5.01 3.62 -1.76
CA PHE A 19 5.98 2.85 -0.97
C PHE A 19 6.39 3.63 0.27
N GLU A 20 6.75 4.90 0.13
CA GLU A 20 7.14 5.77 1.25
C GLU A 20 6.00 5.99 2.25
N ALA A 21 4.75 6.10 1.79
CA ALA A 21 3.60 6.23 2.68
C ALA A 21 3.38 4.95 3.52
N LEU A 22 3.56 3.77 2.93
CA LEU A 22 3.50 2.50 3.64
C LEU A 22 4.72 2.33 4.57
N ASP A 23 5.92 2.68 4.12
CA ASP A 23 7.15 2.55 4.93
C ASP A 23 7.09 3.35 6.24
N LYS A 24 6.34 4.47 6.25
CA LYS A 24 6.08 5.28 7.44
C LYS A 24 5.15 4.63 8.47
N ILE A 25 4.42 3.57 8.12
CA ILE A 25 3.53 2.88 9.07
C ILE A 25 4.37 1.94 9.92
N GLU A 26 4.39 2.21 11.22
CA GLU A 26 5.12 1.39 12.18
C GLU A 26 4.65 -0.07 12.16
N GLY A 27 5.61 -0.98 12.00
CA GLY A 27 5.37 -2.42 11.96
C GLY A 27 5.27 -3.01 10.54
N LEU A 28 5.11 -2.20 9.50
CA LEU A 28 5.20 -2.70 8.13
C LEU A 28 6.63 -3.12 7.78
N ARG A 29 6.75 -4.23 7.06
CA ARG A 29 8.02 -4.77 6.56
C ARG A 29 7.85 -5.36 5.19
N ASN A 30 8.97 -5.51 4.47
CA ASN A 30 9.01 -6.22 3.20
C ASN A 30 7.99 -5.67 2.19
N ILE A 31 7.95 -4.34 2.09
CA ILE A 31 7.03 -3.59 1.24
C ILE A 31 7.51 -3.72 -0.21
N GLY A 32 6.59 -3.97 -1.13
CA GLY A 32 6.80 -4.00 -2.56
C GLY A 32 5.62 -3.35 -3.25
N VAL A 33 5.87 -2.56 -4.28
CA VAL A 33 4.81 -1.89 -5.04
C VAL A 33 4.97 -2.26 -6.51
N SER A 34 3.90 -2.80 -7.08
CA SER A 34 3.84 -3.23 -8.47
C SER A 34 2.93 -2.30 -9.25
N LEU A 35 3.50 -1.55 -10.20
CA LEU A 35 2.71 -0.76 -11.16
C LEU A 35 1.94 -1.66 -12.12
N GLU A 36 2.54 -2.79 -12.51
CA GLU A 36 1.98 -3.75 -13.47
C GLU A 36 0.71 -4.42 -12.91
N ASP A 37 0.80 -5.00 -11.72
CA ASP A 37 -0.36 -5.54 -10.98
C ASP A 37 -1.21 -4.47 -10.27
N LYS A 38 -0.84 -3.19 -10.35
CA LYS A 38 -1.54 -2.05 -9.69
C LYS A 38 -1.82 -2.27 -8.20
N CYS A 39 -0.86 -2.84 -7.48
CA CYS A 39 -1.04 -3.18 -6.07
C CYS A 39 0.28 -3.08 -5.29
N ALA A 40 0.15 -2.93 -3.98
CA ALA A 40 1.24 -3.00 -3.03
C ALA A 40 1.15 -4.31 -2.23
N THR A 41 2.29 -4.95 -2.00
CA THR A 41 2.43 -6.12 -1.13
C THR A 41 3.33 -5.76 0.04
N PHE A 42 3.00 -6.26 1.23
CA PHE A 42 3.76 -5.97 2.43
C PHE A 42 3.48 -6.99 3.53
N LYS A 43 4.32 -7.02 4.55
CA LYS A 43 4.09 -7.75 5.80
C LYS A 43 3.66 -6.75 6.86
N ALA A 44 2.41 -6.85 7.31
CA ALA A 44 1.90 -6.10 8.45
C ALA A 44 1.54 -7.07 9.59
N PRO A 45 1.78 -6.68 10.86
CA PRO A 45 1.26 -7.42 12.01
C PRO A 45 -0.28 -7.28 12.10
N ASP A 46 -0.92 -8.12 12.92
CA ASP A 46 -2.36 -8.02 13.24
C ASP A 46 -2.76 -6.66 13.82
N SER A 47 -1.81 -5.93 14.41
CA SER A 47 -2.05 -4.59 14.93
C SER A 47 -2.30 -3.54 13.85
N VAL A 48 -1.86 -3.79 12.60
CA VAL A 48 -2.08 -2.88 11.47
C VAL A 48 -3.34 -3.31 10.74
N THR A 49 -4.35 -2.44 10.77
CA THR A 49 -5.63 -2.67 10.10
C THR A 49 -5.60 -2.16 8.66
N GLU A 50 -6.50 -2.70 7.83
CA GLU A 50 -6.70 -2.21 6.47
C GLU A 50 -7.02 -0.71 6.43
N GLU A 51 -7.77 -0.18 7.40
CA GLU A 51 -8.15 1.23 7.45
C GLU A 51 -6.94 2.15 7.60
N GLN A 52 -5.95 1.77 8.42
CA GLN A 52 -4.71 2.55 8.55
C GLN A 52 -3.93 2.61 7.24
N LEU A 53 -3.83 1.46 6.56
CA LEU A 53 -3.16 1.35 5.27
C LEU A 53 -3.88 2.21 4.24
N LYS A 54 -5.20 2.05 4.15
CA LYS A 54 -6.06 2.83 3.25
C LYS A 54 -5.91 4.33 3.51
N ALA A 55 -5.99 4.76 4.77
CA ALA A 55 -5.84 6.16 5.15
C ALA A 55 -4.47 6.74 4.74
N ALA A 56 -3.38 6.00 4.89
CA ALA A 56 -2.06 6.46 4.46
C ALA A 56 -1.98 6.68 2.94
N ILE A 57 -2.59 5.80 2.15
CA ILE A 57 -2.65 5.92 0.69
C ILE A 57 -3.60 7.04 0.26
N THR A 58 -4.74 7.21 0.92
CA THR A 58 -5.68 8.30 0.62
C THR A 58 -5.12 9.66 1.03
N ALA A 59 -4.29 9.73 2.07
CA ALA A 59 -3.63 10.96 2.50
C ALA A 59 -2.66 11.53 1.44
N ILE A 60 -2.07 10.65 0.61
CA ILE A 60 -1.23 11.06 -0.53
C ILE A 60 -2.03 11.24 -1.84
N GLY A 61 -3.36 11.10 -1.78
CA GLY A 61 -4.27 11.36 -2.91
C GLY A 61 -4.52 10.18 -3.84
N PHE A 62 -4.22 8.95 -3.42
CA PHE A 62 -4.55 7.74 -4.19
C PHE A 62 -5.74 7.00 -3.60
N GLU A 63 -6.39 6.21 -4.45
CA GLU A 63 -7.52 5.39 -4.05
C GLU A 63 -7.07 3.93 -3.86
N VAL A 64 -7.71 3.22 -2.96
CA VAL A 64 -7.35 1.88 -2.52
C VAL A 64 -8.51 0.95 -2.77
N GLY A 65 -8.23 -0.17 -3.43
CA GLY A 65 -9.22 -1.16 -3.84
C GLY A 65 -9.33 -2.30 -2.85
N GLU A 66 -9.28 -3.51 -3.40
CA GLU A 66 -9.41 -4.74 -2.62
C GLU A 66 -8.17 -4.95 -1.74
N TYR A 67 -8.44 -5.40 -0.51
CA TYR A 67 -7.41 -5.80 0.45
C TYR A 67 -7.51 -7.31 0.63
N THR A 68 -6.40 -8.00 0.35
CA THR A 68 -6.31 -9.46 0.38
C THR A 68 -5.14 -9.91 1.25
N GLU A 69 -5.37 -11.00 1.99
CA GLU A 69 -4.37 -11.68 2.80
C GLU A 69 -4.08 -13.04 2.16
N ASP A 70 -2.86 -13.19 1.62
CA ASP A 70 -2.34 -14.46 1.06
C ASP A 70 -1.60 -15.29 2.13
#